data_AF-Q06BX1-F1
#
_entry.id   AF-Q06BX1-F1
#
_cell.length_a   1.000
_cell.length_b   1.000
_cell.length_c   1.000
_cell.angle_alpha   90.00
_cell.angle_beta   90.00
_cell.angle_gamma   90.00
#
_symmetry.space_group_name_H-M   'P 1'
#
loop_
_entity.id
_entity.type
_entity.pdbx_description
1 polymer ?
#
loop_
_entity_poly.entity_id
_entity_poly.type
_entity_poly.pdbx_seq_one_letter_code
_entity_poly.pdbx_strand_id
1 'polypeptide(L)'
;VQVFPRIDDALQFYNTSNQKMFLTGGKGIFEEGLATDKCSDVHLTRIGVETKCDVYLNKNIFSTFKVNKTSQTKSENEINYDYQHLINKNSQEQSYIDEEHQENQYLDMIRKIMKEGVHKDDRTGVGTISIFGQTMRFNLAESFPLLTTKKVFFRGVVEELLRFLRGDTNGKILLDKGVKIWEGNGTREYLDSIGLSNRQEHDLGPVYGYQWRHFGAEYKDCQSDYNNQGVDQVKEVIQLLKNNPDSRRIILSAWNPSDLKQMALPPCHVMSQFFVANGKLSCMMYQRSCDFGLGIPFNIASYALLTQMLAKECNLNLGEFVHVLGDTHIYSNHVDALKRQIERVPYPFPILKIKSKKSLFDYTYEDFE
;
A
#
# COMPACT_ATOMS: atom_id res chain seq x y z
N VAL A 1 -25.26 -9.34 40.92
CA VAL A 1 -23.93 -9.86 40.54
C VAL A 1 -23.78 -11.23 41.21
N GLN A 2 -23.47 -12.27 40.44
CA GLN A 2 -23.12 -13.58 41.00
C GLN A 2 -21.61 -13.73 41.01
N VAL A 3 -21.08 -14.44 42.01
CA VAL A 3 -19.64 -14.64 42.21
C VAL A 3 -19.38 -16.13 42.33
N PHE A 4 -18.41 -16.63 41.58
CA PHE A 4 -18.01 -18.03 41.56
C PHE A 4 -16.52 -18.12 41.87
N PRO A 5 -16.07 -19.17 42.60
CA PRO A 5 -14.67 -19.34 42.92
C PRO A 5 -13.84 -19.87 41.74
N ARG A 6 -14.46 -20.55 40.76
CA ARG A 6 -13.81 -21.08 39.54
C ARG A 6 -14.69 -20.87 38.32
N ILE A 7 -14.07 -20.87 37.14
CA ILE A 7 -14.80 -20.71 35.87
C ILE A 7 -15.80 -21.84 35.64
N ASP A 8 -15.45 -23.09 36.00
CA ASP A 8 -16.30 -24.25 35.79
C ASP A 8 -17.59 -24.20 36.62
N ASP A 9 -17.53 -23.61 37.82
CA ASP A 9 -18.71 -23.44 38.67
C ASP A 9 -19.69 -22.44 38.03
N ALA A 10 -19.15 -21.36 37.42
CA ALA A 10 -19.95 -20.41 36.65
C ALA A 10 -20.54 -21.06 35.38
N LEU A 11 -19.73 -21.81 34.62
CA LEU A 11 -20.17 -22.49 33.40
C LEU A 11 -21.26 -23.52 33.71
N GLN A 12 -21.13 -24.29 34.79
CA GLN A 12 -22.14 -25.26 35.21
C GLN A 12 -23.45 -24.57 35.60
N PHE A 13 -23.38 -23.45 36.31
CA PHE A 13 -24.57 -22.68 36.70
C PHE A 13 -25.37 -22.19 35.48
N TYR A 14 -24.67 -21.72 34.43
CA TYR A 14 -25.30 -21.17 33.23
C TYR A 14 -25.55 -22.20 32.12
N ASN A 15 -25.10 -23.46 32.26
CA ASN A 15 -25.20 -24.53 31.26
C ASN A 15 -26.64 -24.85 30.82
N THR A 16 -27.65 -24.45 31.60
CA THR A 16 -29.07 -24.71 31.33
C THR A 16 -29.76 -23.63 30.50
N SER A 17 -29.09 -22.51 30.23
CA SER A 17 -29.74 -21.28 29.75
C SER A 17 -29.75 -21.10 28.23
N ASN A 18 -29.02 -21.91 27.46
CA ASN A 18 -28.84 -21.74 26.00
C ASN A 18 -28.39 -20.31 25.58
N GLN A 19 -27.79 -19.56 26.52
CA GLN A 19 -27.31 -18.19 26.31
C GLN A 19 -25.86 -18.17 25.86
N LYS A 20 -25.49 -17.17 25.04
CA LYS A 20 -24.08 -16.90 24.71
C LYS A 20 -23.38 -16.32 25.95
N MET A 21 -22.28 -16.95 26.35
CA MET A 21 -21.42 -16.47 27.43
C MET A 21 -20.17 -15.82 26.87
N PHE A 22 -19.76 -14.69 27.45
CA PHE A 22 -18.55 -13.99 27.06
C PHE A 22 -17.58 -13.94 28.24
N LEU A 23 -16.36 -14.39 28.00
CA LEU A 23 -15.23 -14.15 28.89
C LEU A 23 -14.64 -12.79 28.55
N THR A 24 -14.65 -11.85 29.50
CA THR A 24 -14.36 -10.43 29.21
C THR A 24 -13.20 -9.83 29.99
N GLY A 25 -12.56 -10.55 30.92
CA GLY A 25 -11.43 -9.94 31.61
C GLY A 25 -10.61 -10.81 32.55
N GLY A 26 -9.32 -10.46 32.62
CA GLY A 26 -8.32 -11.02 33.51
C GLY A 26 -7.47 -12.09 32.83
N LYS A 27 -6.13 -11.97 32.93
CA LYS A 27 -5.19 -12.96 32.39
C LYS A 27 -5.56 -14.39 32.82
N GLY A 28 -5.78 -14.60 34.12
CA GLY A 28 -6.12 -15.92 34.65
C GLY A 28 -7.40 -16.49 34.06
N ILE A 29 -8.45 -15.67 33.94
CA ILE A 29 -9.74 -16.08 33.37
C ILE A 29 -9.61 -16.41 31.87
N PHE A 30 -8.84 -15.63 31.12
CA PHE A 30 -8.59 -15.91 29.71
C PHE A 30 -7.75 -17.18 29.54
N GLU A 31 -6.68 -17.37 30.31
CA GLU A 31 -5.85 -18.57 30.25
C GLU A 31 -6.63 -19.83 30.64
N GLU A 32 -7.47 -19.76 31.67
CA GLU A 32 -8.32 -20.87 32.09
C GLU A 32 -9.41 -21.17 31.04
N GLY A 33 -10.13 -20.14 30.58
CA GLY A 33 -11.23 -20.30 29.64
C GLY A 33 -10.80 -20.75 28.23
N LEU A 34 -9.70 -20.20 27.71
CA LEU A 34 -9.16 -20.55 26.38
C LEU A 34 -8.49 -21.93 26.36
N ALA A 35 -8.10 -22.46 27.53
CA ALA A 35 -7.62 -23.84 27.66
C ALA A 35 -8.75 -24.88 27.59
N THR A 36 -10.01 -24.48 27.72
CA THR A 36 -11.16 -25.38 27.60
C THR A 36 -11.62 -25.54 26.15
N ASP A 37 -12.15 -26.72 25.82
CA ASP A 37 -12.84 -26.96 24.53
C ASP A 37 -14.21 -26.26 24.45
N LYS A 38 -14.64 -25.58 25.50
CA LYS A 38 -15.93 -24.87 25.58
C LYS A 38 -15.87 -23.48 24.93
N CYS A 39 -14.68 -22.91 24.73
CA CYS A 39 -14.53 -21.65 24.02
C CYS A 39 -14.62 -21.89 22.51
N SER A 40 -15.74 -21.43 21.92
CA SER A 40 -16.05 -21.58 20.50
C SER A 40 -15.24 -20.65 19.60
N ASP A 41 -14.98 -19.43 20.07
CA ASP A 41 -14.37 -18.35 19.29
C ASP A 41 -13.83 -17.21 20.18
N VAL A 42 -12.95 -16.39 19.61
CA VAL A 42 -12.30 -15.25 20.26
C VAL A 42 -12.52 -13.99 19.42
N HIS A 43 -12.92 -12.92 20.10
CA HIS A 43 -13.10 -11.59 19.52
C HIS A 43 -11.91 -10.75 19.95
N LEU A 44 -10.87 -10.73 19.12
CA LEU A 44 -9.59 -10.10 19.43
C LEU A 44 -9.54 -8.70 18.81
N THR A 45 -9.30 -7.67 19.61
CA THR A 45 -8.91 -6.35 19.09
C THR A 45 -7.39 -6.28 19.04
N ARG A 46 -6.82 -6.07 17.85
CA ARG A 46 -5.37 -5.95 17.68
C ARG A 46 -4.99 -4.48 17.62
N ILE A 47 -4.25 -4.03 18.61
CA ILE A 47 -3.74 -2.65 18.68
C ILE A 47 -2.43 -2.58 17.90
N GLY A 48 -2.35 -1.67 16.93
CA GLY A 48 -1.23 -1.53 15.99
C GLY A 48 -0.06 -0.69 16.51
N VAL A 49 -0.16 -0.16 17.73
CA VAL A 49 0.93 0.56 18.41
C VAL A 49 1.52 -0.29 19.53
N GLU A 50 2.84 -0.25 19.70
CA GLU A 50 3.48 -0.78 20.89
C GLU A 50 3.25 0.15 22.08
N THR A 51 2.84 -0.43 23.21
CA THR A 51 2.67 0.29 24.47
C THR A 51 3.20 -0.56 25.62
N LYS A 52 3.52 0.10 26.74
CA LYS A 52 3.97 -0.61 27.95
C LYS A 52 2.76 -1.25 28.62
N CYS A 53 2.86 -2.56 28.85
CA CYS A 53 1.89 -3.33 29.60
C CYS A 53 2.58 -4.03 30.78
N ASP A 54 1.83 -4.34 31.82
CA ASP A 54 2.24 -5.15 32.97
C ASP A 54 1.63 -6.56 32.95
N VAL A 55 0.53 -6.73 32.22
CA VAL A 55 -0.19 -7.99 32.04
C VAL A 55 -0.14 -8.43 30.58
N TYR A 56 0.25 -9.70 30.36
CA TYR A 56 0.36 -10.31 29.04
C TYR A 56 -0.30 -11.70 29.03
N LEU A 57 -0.99 -12.01 27.94
CA LEU A 57 -1.43 -13.37 27.63
C LEU A 57 -0.25 -14.19 27.09
N ASN A 58 -0.29 -15.51 27.30
CA ASN A 58 0.66 -16.43 26.70
C ASN A 58 0.59 -16.36 25.17
N LYS A 59 1.74 -16.30 24.48
CA LYS A 59 1.81 -16.26 23.00
C LYS A 59 1.11 -17.43 22.31
N ASN A 60 1.07 -18.59 22.95
CA ASN A 60 0.50 -19.82 22.38
C ASN A 60 -0.96 -20.04 22.78
N ILE A 61 -1.58 -19.09 23.48
CA ILE A 61 -2.96 -19.21 24.01
C ILE A 61 -4.01 -19.44 22.92
N PHE A 62 -3.71 -19.05 21.68
CA PHE A 62 -4.59 -19.21 20.53
C PHE A 62 -4.24 -20.40 19.61
N SER A 63 -3.36 -21.31 20.01
CA SER A 63 -2.86 -22.40 19.16
C SER A 63 -3.94 -23.41 18.71
N THR A 64 -5.01 -23.57 19.48
CA THR A 64 -6.20 -24.38 19.15
C THR A 64 -7.18 -23.65 18.23
N PHE A 65 -6.98 -22.34 18.00
CA PHE A 65 -7.80 -21.51 17.15
C PHE A 65 -7.15 -21.32 15.77
N LYS A 66 -7.97 -20.91 14.80
CA LYS A 66 -7.51 -20.41 13.50
C LYS A 66 -8.12 -19.03 13.27
N VAL A 67 -7.40 -18.17 12.55
CA VAL A 67 -7.97 -16.90 12.09
C VAL A 67 -9.11 -17.22 11.13
N ASN A 68 -10.30 -16.72 11.43
CA ASN A 68 -11.47 -16.83 10.57
C ASN A 68 -11.56 -15.61 9.64
N LYS A 69 -11.57 -14.41 10.23
CA LYS A 69 -11.65 -13.14 9.49
C LYS A 69 -10.94 -12.03 10.26
N THR A 70 -10.46 -11.02 9.52
CA THR A 70 -9.83 -9.82 10.08
C THR A 70 -10.48 -8.61 9.42
N SER A 71 -10.88 -7.61 10.22
CA SER A 71 -11.57 -6.44 9.72
C SER A 71 -10.63 -5.48 8.99
N GLN A 72 -11.19 -4.47 8.34
CA GLN A 72 -10.41 -3.29 7.98
C GLN A 72 -9.75 -2.66 9.20
N THR A 73 -8.62 -1.98 8.94
CA THR A 73 -7.97 -1.12 9.94
C THR A 73 -8.86 0.09 10.20
N LYS A 74 -9.00 0.42 11.47
CA LYS A 74 -9.62 1.65 11.97
C LYS A 74 -8.58 2.47 12.70
N SER A 75 -8.85 3.76 12.86
CA SER A 75 -8.01 4.63 13.67
C SER A 75 -8.84 5.45 14.65
N GLU A 76 -8.32 5.62 15.86
CA GLU A 76 -8.86 6.56 16.83
C GLU A 76 -7.70 7.15 17.65
N ASN A 77 -7.67 8.47 17.84
CA ASN A 77 -6.63 9.16 18.61
C ASN A 77 -5.20 8.75 18.19
N GLU A 78 -4.96 8.65 16.87
CA GLU A 78 -3.68 8.25 16.28
C GLU A 78 -3.23 6.80 16.60
N ILE A 79 -4.15 5.96 17.08
CA ILE A 79 -3.93 4.54 17.29
C ILE A 79 -4.69 3.77 16.22
N ASN A 80 -3.96 3.01 15.42
CA ASN A 80 -4.55 2.05 14.50
C ASN A 80 -4.90 0.75 15.23
N TYR A 81 -6.01 0.14 14.84
CA TYR A 81 -6.41 -1.16 15.34
C TYR A 81 -7.32 -1.88 14.34
N ASP A 82 -7.50 -3.17 14.52
CA ASP A 82 -8.54 -3.93 13.84
C ASP A 82 -9.15 -4.99 14.76
N TYR A 83 -10.19 -5.64 14.26
CA TYR A 83 -10.85 -6.77 14.90
C TYR A 83 -10.49 -8.05 14.17
N GLN A 84 -10.09 -9.06 14.93
CA GLN A 84 -9.80 -10.38 14.44
C GLN A 84 -10.73 -11.39 15.12
N HIS A 85 -11.42 -12.17 14.30
CA HIS A 85 -12.23 -13.29 14.76
C HIS A 85 -11.40 -14.56 14.66
N LEU A 86 -11.12 -15.19 15.79
CA LEU A 86 -10.50 -16.50 15.85
C LEU A 86 -11.57 -17.52 16.15
N ILE A 87 -11.56 -18.65 15.43
CA ILE A 87 -12.51 -19.73 15.67
C ILE A 87 -11.76 -20.97 16.15
N ASN A 88 -12.32 -21.65 17.14
CA ASN A 88 -11.81 -22.95 17.55
C ASN A 88 -11.87 -23.89 16.33
N LYS A 89 -10.82 -24.65 16.06
CA LYS A 89 -10.74 -25.52 14.88
C LYS A 89 -11.89 -26.54 14.78
N ASN A 90 -12.51 -26.86 15.92
CA ASN A 90 -13.65 -27.78 16.02
C ASN A 90 -15.02 -27.08 15.95
N SER A 91 -15.06 -25.75 15.88
CA SER A 91 -16.29 -24.94 15.88
C SER A 91 -16.73 -24.54 14.47
N GLN A 92 -18.02 -24.26 14.30
CA GLN A 92 -18.65 -23.75 13.06
C GLN A 92 -19.27 -22.35 13.22
N GLU A 93 -18.88 -21.60 14.25
CA GLU A 93 -19.29 -20.20 14.43
C GLU A 93 -19.03 -19.35 13.16
N GLN A 94 -19.98 -18.46 12.86
CA GLN A 94 -19.84 -17.51 11.77
C GLN A 94 -19.10 -16.27 12.24
N SER A 95 -18.38 -15.62 11.31
CA SER A 95 -17.73 -14.35 11.62
C SER A 95 -18.75 -13.22 11.76
N TYR A 96 -18.50 -12.32 12.71
CA TYR A 96 -19.23 -11.05 12.88
C TYR A 96 -18.62 -9.90 12.06
N ILE A 97 -17.49 -10.14 11.41
CA ILE A 97 -16.80 -9.12 10.62
C ILE A 97 -17.42 -9.10 9.23
N ASP A 98 -17.94 -7.95 8.81
CA ASP A 98 -18.52 -7.78 7.47
C ASP A 98 -17.45 -7.42 6.43
N GLU A 99 -16.63 -6.42 6.74
CA GLU A 99 -15.60 -5.90 5.84
C GLU A 99 -14.20 -6.41 6.19
N GLU A 100 -13.53 -7.05 5.23
CA GLU A 100 -12.19 -7.60 5.42
C GLU A 100 -11.07 -6.57 5.29
N HIS A 101 -9.94 -6.90 5.90
CA HIS A 101 -8.70 -6.16 5.80
C HIS A 101 -8.33 -5.87 4.34
N GLN A 102 -8.06 -4.60 4.02
CA GLN A 102 -7.87 -4.16 2.63
C GLN A 102 -6.60 -4.75 1.97
N GLU A 103 -5.60 -5.16 2.76
CA GLU A 103 -4.42 -5.92 2.26
C GLU A 103 -4.80 -7.26 1.60
N ASN A 104 -5.93 -7.87 1.96
CA ASN A 104 -6.39 -9.10 1.32
C ASN A 104 -6.61 -8.90 -0.19
N GLN A 105 -6.95 -7.68 -0.65
CA GLN A 105 -7.05 -7.42 -2.09
C GLN A 105 -5.74 -7.69 -2.84
N TYR A 106 -4.58 -7.39 -2.23
CA TYR A 106 -3.27 -7.69 -2.81
C TYR A 106 -2.95 -9.19 -2.71
N LEU A 107 -3.22 -9.82 -1.55
CA LEU A 107 -2.94 -11.24 -1.34
C LEU A 107 -3.82 -12.16 -2.20
N ASP A 108 -5.09 -11.83 -2.33
CA ASP A 108 -6.05 -12.54 -3.18
C ASP A 108 -5.71 -12.37 -4.65
N MET A 109 -5.19 -11.21 -5.04
CA MET A 109 -4.70 -11.01 -6.41
C MET A 109 -3.50 -11.91 -6.71
N ILE A 110 -2.57 -12.08 -5.76
CA ILE A 110 -1.47 -13.05 -5.91
C ILE A 110 -2.02 -14.47 -6.13
N ARG A 111 -2.98 -14.90 -5.28
CA ARG A 111 -3.63 -16.21 -5.40
C ARG A 111 -4.32 -16.38 -6.75
N LYS A 112 -5.01 -15.33 -7.21
CA LYS A 112 -5.70 -15.29 -8.50
C LYS A 112 -4.73 -15.41 -9.67
N ILE A 113 -3.66 -14.63 -9.68
CA ILE A 113 -2.61 -14.71 -10.72
C ILE A 113 -2.02 -16.12 -10.77
N MET A 114 -1.68 -16.72 -9.62
CA MET A 114 -1.11 -18.08 -9.58
C MET A 114 -2.09 -19.16 -10.07
N LYS A 115 -3.40 -18.94 -9.89
CA LYS A 115 -4.44 -19.92 -10.25
C LYS A 115 -4.90 -19.79 -11.71
N GLU A 116 -5.09 -18.56 -12.18
CA GLU A 116 -5.77 -18.24 -13.44
C GLU A 116 -4.81 -17.66 -14.49
N GLY A 117 -3.59 -17.28 -14.09
CA GLY A 117 -2.66 -16.59 -14.97
C GLY A 117 -2.06 -17.48 -16.04
N VAL A 118 -1.74 -16.86 -17.17
CA VAL A 118 -1.11 -17.50 -18.31
C VAL A 118 0.39 -17.25 -18.25
N HIS A 119 1.18 -18.30 -18.49
CA HIS A 119 2.61 -18.17 -18.64
C HIS A 119 2.94 -17.36 -19.91
N LYS A 120 3.78 -16.34 -19.77
CA LYS A 120 4.26 -15.50 -20.86
C LYS A 120 5.76 -15.34 -20.75
N ASP A 121 6.44 -15.42 -21.89
CA ASP A 121 7.81 -14.93 -21.99
C ASP A 121 7.83 -13.40 -21.82
N ASP A 122 8.96 -12.86 -21.37
CA ASP A 122 9.15 -11.44 -21.20
C ASP A 122 10.50 -10.97 -21.74
N ARG A 123 10.67 -9.65 -21.85
CA ARG A 123 11.91 -9.02 -22.34
C ARG A 123 13.13 -9.26 -21.45
N THR A 124 12.95 -9.77 -20.23
CA THR A 124 14.01 -10.01 -19.24
C THR A 124 14.53 -11.44 -19.29
N GLY A 125 13.79 -12.36 -19.94
CA GLY A 125 14.11 -13.78 -20.00
C GLY A 125 13.70 -14.59 -18.76
N VAL A 126 13.05 -13.96 -17.77
CA VAL A 126 12.59 -14.63 -16.53
C VAL A 126 11.24 -15.31 -16.73
N GLY A 127 10.38 -14.72 -17.55
CA GLY A 127 9.01 -15.17 -17.76
C GLY A 127 8.09 -14.78 -16.60
N THR A 128 6.81 -14.71 -16.90
CA THR A 128 5.77 -14.25 -15.99
C THR A 128 4.54 -15.14 -16.01
N ILE A 129 3.76 -15.11 -14.93
CA ILE A 129 2.39 -15.61 -14.86
C ILE A 129 1.49 -14.38 -14.80
N SER A 130 0.60 -14.21 -15.78
CA SER A 130 -0.10 -12.93 -15.99
C SER A 130 -1.62 -13.09 -16.16
N ILE A 131 -2.37 -12.14 -15.62
CA ILE A 131 -3.78 -11.85 -15.94
C ILE A 131 -3.92 -10.40 -16.39
N PHE A 132 -5.05 -10.02 -16.97
CA PHE A 132 -5.28 -8.67 -17.50
C PHE A 132 -6.49 -8.01 -16.85
N GLY A 133 -6.40 -6.71 -16.58
CA GLY A 133 -7.53 -5.87 -16.15
C GLY A 133 -8.02 -6.20 -14.74
N GLN A 134 -7.41 -5.59 -13.72
CA GLN A 134 -7.78 -5.80 -12.32
C GLN A 134 -7.93 -4.47 -11.57
N THR A 135 -8.46 -4.49 -10.35
CA THR A 135 -8.63 -3.28 -9.54
C THR A 135 -8.46 -3.60 -8.05
N MET A 136 -7.85 -2.67 -7.31
CA MET A 136 -7.81 -2.66 -5.84
C MET A 136 -8.23 -1.28 -5.33
N ARG A 137 -8.80 -1.21 -4.12
CA ARG A 137 -9.29 0.03 -3.50
C ARG A 137 -8.83 0.12 -2.04
N PHE A 138 -8.27 1.25 -1.64
CA PHE A 138 -7.74 1.47 -0.30
C PHE A 138 -8.36 2.71 0.32
N ASN A 139 -8.85 2.60 1.55
CA ASN A 139 -9.43 3.71 2.28
C ASN A 139 -8.30 4.46 2.97
N LEU A 140 -8.10 5.73 2.59
CA LEU A 140 -7.01 6.55 3.13
C LEU A 140 -7.44 7.35 4.36
N ALA A 141 -8.74 7.39 4.69
CA ALA A 141 -9.25 8.18 5.80
C ALA A 141 -8.87 7.60 7.17
N GLU A 142 -8.69 6.28 7.25
CA GLU A 142 -8.48 5.55 8.52
C GLU A 142 -7.06 5.00 8.67
N SER A 143 -6.32 4.82 7.57
CA SER A 143 -5.00 4.21 7.60
C SER A 143 -4.21 4.51 6.33
N PHE A 144 -2.92 4.19 6.35
CA PHE A 144 -2.04 4.30 5.20
C PHE A 144 -1.73 2.89 4.65
N PRO A 145 -2.04 2.58 3.37
CA PRO A 145 -1.95 1.23 2.82
C PRO A 145 -0.50 0.81 2.54
N LEU A 146 0.28 0.63 3.59
CA LEU A 146 1.63 0.06 3.57
C LEU A 146 1.53 -1.42 3.95
N LEU A 147 1.80 -2.30 3.00
CA LEU A 147 1.65 -3.75 3.20
C LEU A 147 2.41 -4.22 4.45
N THR A 148 1.76 -5.08 5.23
CA THR A 148 2.25 -5.60 6.51
C THR A 148 2.75 -7.04 6.40
N THR A 149 2.28 -7.80 5.41
CA THR A 149 2.75 -9.17 5.14
C THR A 149 4.17 -9.21 4.61
N LYS A 150 4.75 -8.06 4.23
CA LYS A 150 6.15 -7.91 3.84
C LYS A 150 6.61 -6.49 4.15
N LYS A 151 7.78 -6.34 4.77
CA LYS A 151 8.37 -5.01 5.00
C LYS A 151 8.63 -4.29 3.67
N VAL A 152 7.91 -3.19 3.45
CA VAL A 152 8.08 -2.33 2.28
C VAL A 152 9.20 -1.31 2.54
N PHE A 153 10.02 -1.03 1.53
CA PHE A 153 11.10 -0.05 1.63
C PHE A 153 10.56 1.39 1.56
N PHE A 154 9.92 1.85 2.64
CA PHE A 154 9.21 3.13 2.68
C PHE A 154 10.10 4.35 2.39
N ARG A 155 11.35 4.38 2.87
CA ARG A 155 12.29 5.45 2.51
C ARG A 155 12.47 5.58 0.99
N GLY A 156 12.55 4.45 0.29
CA GLY A 156 12.59 4.45 -1.18
C GLY A 156 11.33 5.09 -1.77
N VAL A 157 10.15 4.74 -1.25
CA VAL A 157 8.85 5.27 -1.72
C VAL A 157 8.82 6.80 -1.63
N VAL A 158 9.18 7.33 -0.46
CA VAL A 158 9.18 8.78 -0.22
C VAL A 158 10.21 9.47 -1.13
N GLU A 159 11.45 9.01 -1.15
CA GLU A 159 12.52 9.67 -1.90
C GLU A 159 12.29 9.64 -3.43
N GLU A 160 11.73 8.54 -3.94
CA GLU A 160 11.35 8.46 -5.35
C GLU A 160 10.23 9.44 -5.70
N LEU A 161 9.17 9.49 -4.88
CA LEU A 161 8.05 10.41 -5.11
C LEU A 161 8.50 11.87 -5.06
N LEU A 162 9.34 12.23 -4.07
CA LEU A 162 9.89 13.58 -3.97
C LEU A 162 10.74 13.93 -5.21
N ARG A 163 11.53 13.00 -5.74
CA ARG A 163 12.26 13.19 -7.00
C ARG A 163 11.29 13.45 -8.16
N PHE A 164 10.22 12.65 -8.28
CA PHE A 164 9.22 12.87 -9.33
C PHE A 164 8.54 14.24 -9.21
N LEU A 165 8.17 14.64 -7.99
CA LEU A 165 7.58 15.96 -7.74
C LEU A 165 8.53 17.11 -8.09
N ARG A 166 9.84 16.94 -7.98
CA ARG A 166 10.84 17.94 -8.40
C ARG A 166 11.07 18.00 -9.91
N GLY A 167 10.60 17.01 -10.67
CA GLY A 167 10.87 16.92 -12.11
C GLY A 167 12.22 16.29 -12.44
N ASP A 168 12.97 15.83 -11.43
CA ASP A 168 14.31 15.29 -11.57
C ASP A 168 14.34 13.94 -12.31
N THR A 169 15.25 13.80 -13.28
CA THR A 169 15.45 12.58 -14.08
C THR A 169 16.79 11.89 -13.80
N ASN A 170 17.66 12.52 -13.01
CA ASN A 170 18.96 11.96 -12.66
C ASN A 170 18.82 10.86 -11.59
N GLY A 171 19.13 9.62 -11.96
CA GLY A 171 19.12 8.47 -11.07
C GLY A 171 20.14 8.56 -9.92
N LYS A 172 21.24 9.32 -10.09
CA LYS A 172 22.28 9.47 -9.05
C LYS A 172 21.75 10.11 -7.77
N ILE A 173 20.74 10.99 -7.86
CA ILE A 173 20.12 11.63 -6.69
C ILE A 173 19.58 10.58 -5.70
N LEU A 174 19.04 9.46 -6.20
CA LEU A 174 18.57 8.36 -5.34
C LEU A 174 19.73 7.50 -4.86
N LEU A 175 20.71 7.22 -5.72
CA LEU A 175 21.89 6.41 -5.38
C LEU A 175 22.71 7.04 -4.25
N ASP A 176 22.92 8.35 -4.31
CA ASP A 176 23.67 9.11 -3.29
C ASP A 176 22.96 9.07 -1.93
N LYS A 177 21.65 8.80 -1.91
CA LYS A 177 20.84 8.59 -0.70
C LYS A 177 20.72 7.11 -0.29
N GLY A 178 21.39 6.20 -0.99
CA GLY A 178 21.32 4.76 -0.79
C GLY A 178 20.03 4.10 -1.31
N VAL A 179 19.25 4.80 -2.15
CA VAL A 179 18.02 4.30 -2.76
C VAL A 179 18.35 3.76 -4.17
N LYS A 180 18.40 2.44 -4.30
CA LYS A 180 18.93 1.74 -5.49
C LYS A 180 17.89 1.21 -6.48
N ILE A 181 16.62 1.60 -6.33
CA ILE A 181 15.51 1.05 -7.11
C ILE A 181 15.60 1.34 -8.63
N TRP A 182 16.34 2.38 -9.02
CA TRP A 182 16.62 2.76 -10.43
C TRP A 182 18.03 2.38 -10.89
N GLU A 183 18.85 1.76 -10.05
CA GLU A 183 20.26 1.47 -10.33
C GLU A 183 20.40 0.67 -11.63
N GLY A 184 19.70 -0.46 -11.73
CA GLY A 184 19.76 -1.34 -12.88
C GLY A 184 19.28 -0.72 -14.20
N ASN A 185 18.35 0.24 -14.16
CA ASN A 185 17.84 0.92 -15.36
C ASN A 185 18.67 2.15 -15.75
N GLY A 186 19.68 2.52 -14.96
CA GLY A 186 20.52 3.68 -15.21
C GLY A 186 21.98 3.35 -15.52
N THR A 187 22.39 2.09 -15.50
CA THR A 187 23.79 1.70 -15.80
C THR A 187 24.14 1.98 -17.25
N ARG A 188 25.44 2.19 -17.53
CA ARG A 188 25.94 2.33 -18.89
C ARG A 188 25.52 1.16 -19.79
N GLU A 189 25.71 -0.06 -19.30
CA GLU A 189 25.37 -1.30 -20.02
C GLU A 189 23.89 -1.34 -20.41
N TYR A 190 22.99 -1.03 -19.47
CA TYR A 190 21.56 -1.06 -19.76
C TYR A 190 21.16 0.02 -20.77
N LEU A 191 21.63 1.26 -20.59
CA LEU A 191 21.33 2.35 -21.52
C LEU A 191 21.84 2.06 -22.94
N ASP A 192 23.03 1.47 -23.08
CA ASP A 192 23.56 1.04 -24.37
C ASP A 192 22.70 -0.06 -25.01
N SER A 193 22.26 -1.04 -24.21
CA SER A 193 21.44 -2.16 -24.68
C SER A 193 20.08 -1.72 -25.27
N ILE A 194 19.58 -0.55 -24.87
CA ILE A 194 18.31 0.02 -25.35
C ILE A 194 18.51 1.18 -26.35
N GLY A 195 19.74 1.40 -26.83
CA GLY A 195 20.05 2.39 -27.86
C GLY A 195 20.18 3.84 -27.35
N LEU A 196 20.34 4.04 -26.03
CA LEU A 196 20.56 5.35 -25.40
C LEU A 196 22.06 5.59 -25.11
N SER A 197 22.93 5.24 -26.05
CA SER A 197 24.39 5.30 -25.90
C SER A 197 24.96 6.70 -25.68
N ASN A 198 24.29 7.72 -26.20
CA ASN A 198 24.70 9.12 -26.05
C ASN A 198 24.32 9.75 -24.71
N ARG A 199 23.53 9.06 -23.87
CA ARG A 199 23.13 9.58 -22.55
C ARG A 199 24.26 9.48 -21.53
N GLN A 200 24.26 10.32 -20.52
CA GLN A 200 25.13 10.10 -19.35
C GLN A 200 24.65 8.88 -18.56
N GLU A 201 25.54 8.16 -17.90
CA GLU A 201 25.13 7.13 -16.94
C GLU A 201 24.24 7.73 -15.83
N HIS A 202 23.12 7.05 -15.56
CA HIS A 202 21.98 7.43 -14.73
C HIS A 202 21.16 8.65 -15.22
N ASP A 203 21.35 9.13 -16.44
CA ASP A 203 20.34 9.94 -17.12
C ASP A 203 19.21 9.03 -17.60
N LEU A 204 18.09 9.02 -16.87
CA LEU A 204 16.95 8.15 -17.18
C LEU A 204 16.10 8.65 -18.36
N GLY A 205 16.39 9.83 -18.90
CA GLY A 205 15.58 10.48 -19.93
C GLY A 205 14.30 11.12 -19.37
N PRO A 206 13.37 11.52 -20.26
CA PRO A 206 12.14 12.24 -19.89
C PRO A 206 11.08 11.31 -19.26
N VAL A 207 11.41 10.68 -18.13
CA VAL A 207 10.56 9.74 -17.38
C VAL A 207 9.51 10.49 -16.52
N TYR A 208 8.94 9.83 -15.51
CA TYR A 208 7.77 10.30 -14.73
C TYR A 208 7.81 11.76 -14.30
N GLY A 209 8.79 12.16 -13.49
CA GLY A 209 8.86 13.53 -12.95
C GLY A 209 8.94 14.59 -14.04
N TYR A 210 9.71 14.32 -15.10
CA TYR A 210 9.81 15.20 -16.24
C TYR A 210 8.45 15.38 -16.91
N GLN A 211 7.73 14.29 -17.18
CA GLN A 211 6.39 14.39 -17.77
C GLN A 211 5.42 15.12 -16.82
N TRP A 212 5.57 14.99 -15.51
CA TRP A 212 4.71 15.67 -14.54
C TRP A 212 4.93 17.18 -14.46
N ARG A 213 6.17 17.65 -14.64
CA ARG A 213 6.55 19.05 -14.45
C ARG A 213 6.82 19.82 -15.76
N HIS A 214 7.12 19.09 -16.84
CA HIS A 214 7.63 19.61 -18.11
C HIS A 214 7.03 18.88 -19.33
N PHE A 215 5.75 18.47 -19.27
CA PHE A 215 5.13 17.67 -20.33
C PHE A 215 5.24 18.36 -21.70
N GLY A 216 5.78 17.66 -22.69
CA GLY A 216 5.93 18.17 -24.06
C GLY A 216 7.12 19.12 -24.29
N ALA A 217 7.95 19.39 -23.28
CA ALA A 217 9.23 20.08 -23.48
C ALA A 217 10.25 19.16 -24.18
N GLU A 218 11.17 19.74 -24.95
CA GLU A 218 12.27 19.00 -25.58
C GLU A 218 13.31 18.57 -24.53
N TYR A 219 13.49 17.27 -24.37
CA TYR A 219 14.48 16.73 -23.44
C TYR A 219 15.90 16.86 -24.00
N LYS A 220 16.82 17.38 -23.19
CA LYS A 220 18.26 17.49 -23.50
C LYS A 220 19.05 16.45 -22.71
N ASP A 221 19.18 16.66 -21.40
CA ASP A 221 19.86 15.77 -20.46
C ASP A 221 19.29 15.95 -19.03
N CYS A 222 19.78 15.17 -18.08
CA CYS A 222 19.33 15.21 -16.69
C CYS A 222 19.95 16.34 -15.83
N GLN A 223 20.72 17.26 -16.43
CA GLN A 223 21.35 18.40 -15.74
C GLN A 223 20.81 19.75 -16.20
N SER A 224 20.15 19.77 -17.35
CA SER A 224 19.53 20.95 -17.94
C SER A 224 18.41 21.50 -17.06
N ASP A 225 18.30 22.83 -17.02
CA ASP A 225 17.17 23.50 -16.39
C ASP A 225 15.95 23.50 -17.34
N TYR A 226 14.86 22.88 -16.90
CA TYR A 226 13.58 22.81 -17.62
C TYR A 226 12.51 23.74 -17.04
N ASN A 227 12.86 24.63 -16.10
CA ASN A 227 11.93 25.58 -15.51
C ASN A 227 11.16 26.37 -16.58
N ASN A 228 9.84 26.42 -16.41
CA ASN A 228 8.90 27.09 -17.33
C ASN A 228 8.87 26.51 -18.77
N GLN A 229 9.39 25.31 -18.98
CA GLN A 229 9.24 24.58 -20.25
C GLN A 229 8.19 23.50 -20.11
N GLY A 230 7.40 23.29 -21.18
CA GLY A 230 6.33 22.31 -21.21
C GLY A 230 5.14 22.68 -20.30
N VAL A 231 4.31 21.69 -19.99
CA VAL A 231 3.16 21.84 -19.09
C VAL A 231 3.49 21.27 -17.71
N ASP A 232 3.33 22.10 -16.66
CA ASP A 232 3.47 21.69 -15.25
C ASP A 232 2.13 21.15 -14.75
N GLN A 233 1.88 19.86 -15.04
CA GLN A 233 0.62 19.18 -14.69
C GLN A 233 0.39 19.13 -13.18
N VAL A 234 1.45 19.04 -12.36
CA VAL A 234 1.30 19.01 -10.89
C VAL A 234 0.76 20.35 -10.36
N LYS A 235 1.25 21.48 -10.88
CA LYS A 235 0.70 22.80 -10.54
C LYS A 235 -0.74 22.95 -11.00
N GLU A 236 -1.07 22.47 -12.21
CA GLU A 236 -2.45 22.50 -12.71
C GLU A 236 -3.40 21.67 -11.83
N VAL A 237 -2.98 20.48 -11.40
CA VAL A 237 -3.71 19.65 -10.44
C VAL A 237 -3.96 20.40 -9.14
N ILE A 238 -2.92 21.00 -8.52
CA ILE A 238 -3.07 21.78 -7.28
C ILE A 238 -4.03 22.96 -7.49
N GLN A 239 -3.90 23.68 -8.62
CA GLN A 239 -4.75 24.82 -8.93
C GLN A 239 -6.22 24.41 -9.07
N LEU A 240 -6.50 23.30 -9.76
CA LEU A 240 -7.85 22.77 -9.90
C LEU A 240 -8.40 22.28 -8.57
N LEU A 241 -7.63 21.56 -7.77
CA LEU A 241 -8.05 21.10 -6.44
C LEU A 241 -8.43 22.26 -5.52
N LYS A 242 -7.69 23.37 -5.56
CA LYS A 242 -7.95 24.56 -4.72
C LYS A 242 -9.12 25.40 -5.24
N ASN A 243 -9.25 25.58 -6.56
CA ASN A 243 -10.14 26.60 -7.14
C ASN A 243 -11.34 26.04 -7.91
N ASN A 244 -11.31 24.79 -8.34
CA ASN A 244 -12.39 24.12 -9.07
C ASN A 244 -12.43 22.61 -8.76
N PRO A 245 -12.68 22.23 -7.49
CA PRO A 245 -12.59 20.84 -7.04
C PRO A 245 -13.59 19.89 -7.71
N ASP A 246 -14.71 20.41 -8.23
CA ASP A 246 -15.72 19.64 -8.98
C ASP A 246 -15.29 19.34 -10.44
N SER A 247 -14.12 19.83 -10.86
CA SER A 247 -13.58 19.57 -12.17
C SER A 247 -13.41 18.07 -12.41
N ARG A 248 -13.96 17.58 -13.51
CA ARG A 248 -13.79 16.20 -13.97
C ARG A 248 -12.50 15.98 -14.77
N ARG A 249 -11.59 16.95 -14.74
CA ARG A 249 -10.36 17.02 -15.56
C ARG A 249 -9.08 17.10 -14.72
N ILE A 250 -9.16 16.81 -13.43
CA ILE A 250 -7.98 16.81 -12.55
C ILE A 250 -7.17 15.54 -12.82
N ILE A 251 -6.29 15.60 -13.82
CA ILE A 251 -5.56 14.45 -14.37
C ILE A 251 -4.06 14.75 -14.36
N LEU A 252 -3.26 13.71 -14.12
CA LEU A 252 -1.82 13.71 -14.23
C LEU A 252 -1.40 12.51 -15.10
N SER A 253 -0.67 12.76 -16.19
CA SER A 253 -0.23 11.72 -17.13
C SER A 253 1.30 11.69 -17.26
N ALA A 254 1.86 10.48 -17.30
CA ALA A 254 3.26 10.27 -17.66
C ALA A 254 3.43 9.76 -19.10
N TRP A 255 2.34 9.43 -19.81
CA TRP A 255 2.43 8.76 -21.11
C TRP A 255 2.49 9.76 -22.26
N ASN A 256 3.71 10.00 -22.75
CA ASN A 256 3.97 10.82 -23.93
C ASN A 256 4.55 9.96 -25.08
N PRO A 257 3.75 9.62 -26.11
CA PRO A 257 4.21 8.82 -27.25
C PRO A 257 5.46 9.35 -27.95
N SER A 258 5.63 10.68 -28.02
CA SER A 258 6.77 11.33 -28.67
C SER A 258 8.08 11.07 -27.93
N ASP A 259 8.01 10.87 -26.62
CA ASP A 259 9.19 10.73 -25.76
C ASP A 259 9.54 9.28 -25.41
N LEU A 260 8.66 8.31 -25.69
CA LEU A 260 8.84 6.91 -25.23
C LEU A 260 10.19 6.31 -25.61
N LYS A 261 10.70 6.59 -26.81
CA LYS A 261 12.00 6.09 -27.29
C LYS A 261 13.20 6.71 -26.58
N GLN A 262 12.98 7.82 -25.86
CA GLN A 262 14.01 8.55 -25.15
C GLN A 262 14.14 8.11 -23.69
N MET A 263 13.18 7.35 -23.16
CA MET A 263 13.09 6.96 -21.76
C MET A 263 13.85 5.65 -21.49
N ALA A 264 14.60 5.59 -20.39
CA ALA A 264 15.27 4.37 -19.96
C ALA A 264 14.28 3.23 -19.67
N LEU A 265 13.08 3.58 -19.21
CA LEU A 265 11.97 2.65 -19.06
C LEU A 265 10.65 3.40 -19.29
N PRO A 266 9.79 2.93 -20.22
CA PRO A 266 8.46 3.53 -20.41
C PRO A 266 7.63 3.52 -19.12
N PRO A 267 6.80 4.55 -18.84
CA PRO A 267 6.10 4.69 -17.57
C PRO A 267 5.17 3.51 -17.28
N CYS A 268 5.28 2.90 -16.08
CA CYS A 268 4.41 1.81 -15.67
C CYS A 268 3.07 2.35 -15.15
N HIS A 269 3.09 3.27 -14.19
CA HIS A 269 1.91 4.03 -13.75
C HIS A 269 1.70 5.21 -14.69
N VAL A 270 0.73 5.03 -15.59
CA VAL A 270 0.58 5.80 -16.83
C VAL A 270 -0.16 7.10 -16.58
N MET A 271 -1.25 7.05 -15.81
CA MET A 271 -2.16 8.16 -15.61
C MET A 271 -2.84 8.05 -14.25
N SER A 272 -3.07 9.17 -13.59
CA SER A 272 -3.93 9.26 -12.42
C SER A 272 -4.95 10.38 -12.56
N GLN A 273 -6.15 10.14 -12.03
CA GLN A 273 -7.22 11.12 -11.92
C GLN A 273 -7.55 11.35 -10.45
N PHE A 274 -7.78 12.61 -10.10
CA PHE A 274 -8.18 13.02 -8.77
C PHE A 274 -9.66 13.41 -8.75
N PHE A 275 -10.30 13.16 -7.62
CA PHE A 275 -11.73 13.41 -7.43
C PHE A 275 -11.97 13.96 -6.03
N VAL A 276 -12.70 15.08 -5.95
CA VAL A 276 -13.11 15.67 -4.66
C VAL A 276 -14.60 15.44 -4.46
N ALA A 277 -14.97 14.86 -3.32
CA ALA A 277 -16.36 14.76 -2.90
C ALA A 277 -16.46 14.93 -1.38
N ASN A 278 -17.43 15.73 -0.92
CA ASN A 278 -17.64 15.99 0.51
C ASN A 278 -16.36 16.45 1.23
N GLY A 279 -15.55 17.27 0.56
CA GLY A 279 -14.26 17.75 1.07
C GLY A 279 -13.17 16.67 1.19
N LYS A 280 -13.37 15.46 0.63
CA LYS A 280 -12.40 14.37 0.61
C LYS A 280 -11.76 14.21 -0.77
N LEU A 281 -10.44 14.08 -0.82
CA LEU A 281 -9.65 13.83 -2.01
C LEU A 281 -9.43 12.33 -2.20
N SER A 282 -9.88 11.81 -3.34
CA SER A 282 -9.59 10.46 -3.82
C SER A 282 -8.67 10.50 -5.04
N CYS A 283 -7.93 9.41 -5.27
CA CYS A 283 -7.07 9.23 -6.43
C CYS A 283 -7.40 7.88 -7.10
N MET A 284 -7.57 7.88 -8.41
CA MET A 284 -7.56 6.67 -9.23
C MET A 284 -6.31 6.66 -10.09
N MET A 285 -5.56 5.56 -10.12
CA MET A 285 -4.35 5.44 -10.93
C MET A 285 -4.43 4.21 -11.83
N TYR A 286 -4.15 4.38 -13.13
CA TYR A 286 -4.02 3.31 -14.10
C TYR A 286 -2.55 2.95 -14.32
N GLN A 287 -2.22 1.68 -14.09
CA GLN A 287 -0.89 1.11 -14.28
C GLN A 287 -0.93 0.06 -15.39
N ARG A 288 -0.19 0.26 -16.49
CA ARG A 288 -0.22 -0.65 -17.64
C ARG A 288 0.44 -2.01 -17.37
N SER A 289 1.38 -2.06 -16.45
CA SER A 289 2.25 -3.22 -16.18
C SER A 289 2.61 -3.27 -14.70
N CYS A 290 2.26 -4.38 -14.05
CA CYS A 290 2.07 -4.47 -12.62
C CYS A 290 2.80 -5.69 -12.06
N ASP A 291 4.07 -5.52 -11.65
CA ASP A 291 4.82 -6.56 -10.94
C ASP A 291 4.34 -6.68 -9.50
N PHE A 292 3.63 -7.75 -9.19
CA PHE A 292 3.11 -8.02 -7.85
C PHE A 292 4.19 -8.38 -6.82
N GLY A 293 5.35 -8.86 -7.27
CA GLY A 293 6.46 -9.22 -6.39
C GLY A 293 7.14 -8.01 -5.76
N LEU A 294 7.40 -6.97 -6.56
CA LEU A 294 8.20 -5.82 -6.13
C LEU A 294 7.47 -4.49 -6.34
N GLY A 295 7.00 -4.21 -7.56
CA GLY A 295 6.48 -2.89 -7.94
C GLY A 295 5.19 -2.49 -7.22
N ILE A 296 4.19 -3.38 -7.19
CA ILE A 296 2.84 -3.04 -6.70
C ILE A 296 2.80 -2.57 -5.24
N PRO A 297 3.47 -3.24 -4.27
CA PRO A 297 3.56 -2.71 -2.90
C PRO A 297 4.10 -1.28 -2.83
N PHE A 298 5.07 -0.96 -3.70
CA PHE A 298 5.69 0.36 -3.79
C PHE A 298 4.73 1.39 -4.42
N ASN A 299 4.02 1.00 -5.48
CA ASN A 299 3.08 1.88 -6.19
C ASN A 299 1.84 2.21 -5.35
N ILE A 300 1.33 1.25 -4.56
CA ILE A 300 0.22 1.49 -3.62
C ILE A 300 0.63 2.58 -2.61
N ALA A 301 1.77 2.41 -1.95
CA ALA A 301 2.25 3.37 -0.96
C ALA A 301 2.57 4.74 -1.61
N SER A 302 3.18 4.75 -2.79
CA SER A 302 3.57 5.99 -3.49
C SER A 302 2.37 6.87 -3.88
N TYR A 303 1.31 6.28 -4.44
CA TYR A 303 0.13 7.06 -4.83
C TYR A 303 -0.80 7.37 -3.66
N ALA A 304 -0.85 6.54 -2.62
CA ALA A 304 -1.48 6.90 -1.35
C ALA A 304 -0.78 8.12 -0.73
N LEU A 305 0.56 8.11 -0.74
CA LEU A 305 1.38 9.22 -0.24
C LEU A 305 1.17 10.50 -1.06
N LEU A 306 1.21 10.41 -2.40
CA LEU A 306 0.92 11.55 -3.28
C LEU A 306 -0.45 12.16 -2.99
N THR A 307 -1.47 11.31 -2.82
CA THR A 307 -2.84 11.75 -2.49
C THR A 307 -2.88 12.48 -1.16
N GLN A 308 -2.21 11.96 -0.13
CA GLN A 308 -2.12 12.60 1.18
C GLN A 308 -1.37 13.94 1.14
N MET A 309 -0.27 14.01 0.39
CA MET A 309 0.49 15.24 0.19
C MET A 309 -0.34 16.32 -0.53
N LEU A 310 -1.07 15.94 -1.59
CA LEU A 310 -1.96 16.85 -2.32
C LEU A 310 -3.16 17.29 -1.47
N ALA A 311 -3.76 16.37 -0.72
CA ALA A 311 -4.86 16.68 0.20
C ALA A 311 -4.42 17.72 1.23
N LYS A 312 -3.22 17.54 1.82
CA LYS A 312 -2.64 18.49 2.78
C LYS A 312 -2.35 19.85 2.14
N GLU A 313 -1.72 19.88 0.96
CA GLU A 313 -1.42 21.11 0.21
C GLU A 313 -2.71 21.89 -0.16
N CYS A 314 -3.83 21.18 -0.37
CA CYS A 314 -5.11 21.76 -0.78
C CYS A 314 -6.14 21.87 0.37
N ASN A 315 -5.75 21.58 1.61
CA ASN A 315 -6.63 21.58 2.78
C ASN A 315 -7.90 20.72 2.61
N LEU A 316 -7.73 19.51 2.08
CA LEU A 316 -8.77 18.49 1.88
C LEU A 316 -8.57 17.31 2.84
N ASN A 317 -9.66 16.62 3.17
CA ASN A 317 -9.62 15.35 3.88
C ASN A 317 -9.21 14.21 2.92
N LEU A 318 -8.83 13.06 3.47
CA LEU A 318 -8.52 11.87 2.69
C LEU A 318 -9.78 11.09 2.31
N GLY A 319 -9.85 10.65 1.06
CA GLY A 319 -10.85 9.73 0.51
C GLY A 319 -10.28 8.34 0.29
N GLU A 320 -10.29 7.87 -0.95
CA GLU A 320 -9.80 6.53 -1.33
C GLU A 320 -8.69 6.60 -2.39
N PHE A 321 -7.84 5.58 -2.41
CA PHE A 321 -6.95 5.28 -3.52
C PHE A 321 -7.46 4.06 -4.28
N VAL A 322 -7.71 4.22 -5.59
CA VAL A 322 -8.15 3.15 -6.50
C VAL A 322 -7.03 2.84 -7.49
N HIS A 323 -6.55 1.60 -7.48
CA HIS A 323 -5.47 1.14 -8.35
C HIS A 323 -6.04 0.26 -9.45
N VAL A 324 -6.07 0.77 -10.67
CA VAL A 324 -6.50 0.06 -11.88
C VAL A 324 -5.28 -0.54 -12.57
N LEU A 325 -5.32 -1.85 -12.82
CA LEU A 325 -4.17 -2.64 -13.22
C LEU A 325 -4.41 -3.22 -14.63
N GLY A 326 -3.47 -2.98 -15.54
CA GLY A 326 -3.43 -3.55 -16.88
C GLY A 326 -2.88 -4.98 -16.87
N ASP A 327 -1.69 -5.19 -17.44
CA ASP A 327 -0.96 -6.46 -17.35
C ASP A 327 -0.51 -6.68 -15.89
N THR A 328 -1.14 -7.64 -15.24
CA THR A 328 -1.02 -7.96 -13.82
C THR A 328 -0.30 -9.28 -13.66
N HIS A 329 0.93 -9.26 -13.16
CA HIS A 329 1.81 -10.40 -13.28
C HIS A 329 2.70 -10.66 -12.06
N ILE A 330 3.16 -11.90 -12.00
CA ILE A 330 4.19 -12.39 -11.09
C ILE A 330 5.33 -12.93 -11.94
N TYR A 331 6.55 -12.45 -11.72
CA TYR A 331 7.73 -13.07 -12.30
C TYR A 331 7.91 -14.50 -11.76
N SER A 332 8.29 -15.43 -12.64
CA SER A 332 8.41 -16.86 -12.29
C SER A 332 9.34 -17.10 -11.09
N ASN A 333 10.42 -16.32 -10.97
CA ASN A 333 11.37 -16.39 -9.85
C ASN A 333 10.84 -15.78 -8.53
N HIS A 334 9.67 -15.13 -8.53
CA HIS A 334 9.03 -14.59 -7.32
C HIS A 334 7.97 -15.53 -6.72
N VAL A 335 7.58 -16.60 -7.43
CA VAL A 335 6.47 -17.48 -7.04
C VAL A 335 6.65 -18.05 -5.63
N ASP A 336 7.82 -18.60 -5.30
CA ASP A 336 8.04 -19.23 -3.99
C ASP A 336 8.10 -18.21 -2.84
N ALA A 337 8.59 -17.01 -3.10
CA ALA A 337 8.56 -15.93 -2.12
C ALA A 337 7.11 -15.48 -1.85
N LEU A 338 6.31 -15.36 -2.91
CA LEU A 338 4.92 -14.94 -2.81
C LEU A 338 4.01 -16.01 -2.18
N LYS A 339 4.26 -17.31 -2.43
CA LYS A 339 3.58 -18.40 -1.73
C LYS A 339 3.75 -18.31 -0.21
N ARG A 340 4.96 -18.00 0.27
CA ARG A 340 5.22 -17.76 1.70
C ARG A 340 4.59 -16.45 2.21
N GLN A 341 4.45 -15.44 1.36
CA GLN A 341 3.83 -14.17 1.74
C GLN A 341 2.32 -14.32 1.95
N ILE A 342 1.62 -15.04 1.07
CA ILE A 342 0.15 -15.23 1.16
C ILE A 342 -0.31 -16.10 2.33
N GLU A 343 0.61 -16.76 3.03
CA GLU A 343 0.35 -17.50 4.27
C GLU A 343 0.34 -16.58 5.52
N ARG A 344 0.86 -15.36 5.39
CA ARG A 344 0.95 -14.40 6.50
C ARG A 344 -0.39 -13.70 6.69
N VAL A 345 -0.82 -13.58 7.94
CA VAL A 345 -2.00 -12.81 8.31
C VAL A 345 -1.61 -11.32 8.37
N PRO A 346 -2.31 -10.41 7.66
CA PRO A 346 -2.04 -8.97 7.74
C PRO A 346 -2.12 -8.46 9.18
N TYR A 347 -1.26 -7.50 9.52
CA TYR A 347 -1.41 -6.64 10.70
C TYR A 347 -2.26 -5.42 10.33
N PRO A 348 -2.79 -4.66 11.33
CA PRO A 348 -3.40 -3.37 11.04
C PRO A 348 -2.43 -2.48 10.24
N PHE A 349 -2.93 -1.82 9.20
CA PHE A 349 -2.16 -0.84 8.45
C PHE A 349 -1.69 0.31 9.35
N PRO A 350 -0.49 0.88 9.10
CA PRO A 350 0.00 2.00 9.89
C PRO A 350 -0.78 3.29 9.61
N ILE A 351 -0.52 4.31 10.43
CA ILE A 351 -0.93 5.70 10.16
C ILE A 351 0.31 6.44 9.70
N LEU A 352 0.21 7.18 8.60
CA LEU A 352 1.27 8.05 8.11
C LEU A 352 0.99 9.50 8.54
N LYS A 353 1.97 10.16 9.16
CA LYS A 353 1.90 11.59 9.51
C LYS A 353 2.87 12.41 8.68
N ILE A 354 2.42 13.57 8.23
CA ILE A 354 3.29 14.59 7.60
C ILE A 354 3.49 15.72 8.61
N LYS A 355 4.68 15.83 9.19
CA LYS A 355 4.99 16.68 10.34
C LYS A 355 5.02 18.18 10.02
N SER A 356 5.51 18.54 8.84
CA SER A 356 5.71 19.95 8.48
C SER A 356 4.52 20.55 7.74
N LYS A 357 4.52 21.88 7.59
CA LYS A 357 3.55 22.66 6.80
C LYS A 357 4.19 23.22 5.53
N LYS A 358 5.25 22.58 5.06
CA LYS A 358 5.99 22.98 3.85
C LYS A 358 5.10 22.84 2.61
N SER A 359 5.46 23.53 1.53
CA SER A 359 4.83 23.31 0.23
C SER A 359 5.16 21.90 -0.27
N LEU A 360 4.28 21.35 -1.12
CA LEU A 360 4.44 20.06 -1.79
C LEU A 360 5.85 19.79 -2.33
N PHE A 361 6.52 20.82 -2.85
CA PHE A 361 7.84 20.69 -3.51
C PHE A 361 9.04 20.74 -2.54
N ASP A 362 8.81 21.16 -1.29
CA ASP A 362 9.87 21.43 -0.31
C ASP A 362 10.03 20.30 0.73
N TYR A 363 9.21 19.25 0.65
CA TYR A 363 9.29 18.12 1.56
C TYR A 363 10.62 17.37 1.42
N THR A 364 11.12 16.88 2.56
CA THR A 364 12.23 15.94 2.68
C THR A 364 11.75 14.67 3.41
N TYR A 365 12.56 13.62 3.41
CA TYR A 365 12.18 12.34 4.05
C TYR A 365 11.83 12.50 5.53
N GLU A 366 12.50 13.41 6.23
CA GLU A 366 12.33 13.67 7.66
C GLU A 366 10.96 14.29 8.01
N ASP A 367 10.22 14.77 7.01
CA ASP A 367 8.88 15.31 7.21
C ASP A 367 7.79 14.23 7.38
N PHE A 368 8.13 12.94 7.22
CA PHE A 368 7.19 11.81 7.27
C PHE A 368 7.45 10.92 8.49
N GLU A 369 6.38 10.56 9.23
CA GLU A 369 6.38 9.60 10.36
C GLU A 369 5.49 8.40 10.08
#